data_AF-A0A0R1VFY4-F1
#
_entry.id   AF-A0A0R1VFY4-F1
#
_cell.length_a   1.000
_cell.length_b   1.000
_cell.length_c   1.000
_cell.angle_alpha   90.00
_cell.angle_beta   90.00
_cell.angle_gamma   90.00
#
_symmetry.space_group_name_H-M   'P 1'
#
loop_
_entity.id
_entity.type
_entity.pdbx_description
1 polymer ?
#
loop_
_entity_poly.entity_id
_entity_poly.type
_entity_poly.pdbx_seq_one_letter_code
_entity_poly.pdbx_strand_id
1 'polypeptide(L)' 'MQTLASVDLRSSYVILQINGEKALTRRLREVGMIKGRIINVISTNQNSNGLVVMF' A
#
# COMPACT_ATOMS: atom_id res chain seq x y z
N MET A 1 -12.16 7.09 -4.38
CA MET A 1 -11.02 6.63 -3.56
C MET A 1 -11.04 5.12 -3.54
N GLN A 2 -9.90 4.46 -3.77
CA GLN A 2 -9.77 2.99 -3.80
C GLN A 2 -8.83 2.53 -2.68
N THR A 3 -9.03 1.31 -2.17
CA THR A 3 -8.14 0.72 -1.17
C THR A 3 -6.99 0.00 -1.88
N LEU A 4 -5.86 -0.17 -1.19
CA LEU A 4 -4.71 -0.90 -1.71
C LEU A 4 -5.05 -2.34 -2.14
N ALA A 5 -6.10 -2.95 -1.58
CA ALA A 5 -6.55 -4.30 -1.95
C ALA A 5 -7.35 -4.32 -3.27
N SER A 6 -7.82 -3.16 -3.74
CA SER A 6 -8.69 -3.02 -4.92
C SER A 6 -8.00 -2.33 -6.10
N VAL A 7 -6.70 -2.06 -6.01
CA VAL A 7 -5.95 -1.37 -7.08
C VAL A 7 -5.49 -2.33 -8.17
N ASP A 8 -5.38 -1.81 -9.38
CA ASP A 8 -4.85 -2.56 -10.51
C ASP A 8 -3.34 -2.79 -10.35
N LEU A 9 -2.92 -3.96 -10.81
CA LEU A 9 -1.51 -4.31 -10.89
C LEU A 9 -0.78 -3.42 -11.89
N ARG A 10 0.53 -3.27 -11.68
CA ARG A 10 1.46 -2.56 -12.57
C ARG A 10 1.10 -1.09 -12.77
N SER A 11 0.50 -0.48 -11.75
CA SER A 11 0.11 0.93 -11.74
C SER A 11 0.71 1.67 -10.55
N SER A 12 0.86 2.99 -10.71
CA SER A 12 1.39 3.90 -9.70
C SER A 12 0.26 4.63 -8.98
N TYR A 13 0.33 4.69 -7.65
CA TYR A 13 -0.68 5.32 -6.80
C TYR A 13 -0.04 6.22 -5.75
N VAL A 14 -0.78 7.22 -5.27
CA VAL A 14 -0.38 8.05 -4.12
C VAL A 14 -1.13 7.61 -2.87
N ILE A 15 -0.41 7.46 -1.76
CA ILE A 15 -1.01 7.21 -0.44
C ILE A 15 -1.70 8.48 0.05
N LEU A 16 -3.03 8.52 -0.01
CA LEU A 16 -3.82 9.65 0.49
C LEU A 16 -4.04 9.57 2.00
N GLN A 17 -4.26 8.36 2.53
CA GLN A 17 -4.59 8.12 3.92
C GLN A 17 -4.23 6.68 4.31
N ILE A 18 -3.83 6.50 5.57
CA ILE A 18 -3.58 5.18 6.16
C ILE A 18 -4.58 5.02 7.30
N ASN A 19 -5.44 4.01 7.19
CA ASN A 19 -6.48 3.70 8.17
C ASN A 19 -6.14 2.41 8.90
N GLY A 20 -6.52 2.32 10.18
CA GLY A 20 -6.33 1.12 11.00
C GLY A 20 -5.79 1.44 12.38
N GLU A 21 -5.40 0.41 13.10
CA GLU A 21 -4.85 0.55 14.45
C GLU A 21 -3.55 1.36 14.47
N LYS A 22 -3.29 2.00 15.62
CA LYS A 22 -2.09 2.80 15.84
C LYS A 22 -0.80 1.99 15.64
N ALA A 23 -0.80 0.72 16.05
CA ALA A 23 0.34 -0.19 15.89
C ALA A 23 0.66 -0.46 14.41
N LEU A 24 -0.36 -0.77 13.61
CA LEU A 24 -0.21 -1.00 12.17
C LEU A 24 0.26 0.27 11.45
N THR A 25 -0.39 1.40 11.74
CA THR A 25 -0.04 2.69 11.12
C THR A 25 1.39 3.09 11.46
N ARG A 26 1.85 2.85 12.70
CA ARG A 26 3.25 3.05 13.09
C ARG A 26 4.18 2.17 12.27
N ARG A 27 3.88 0.87 12.16
CA ARG A 27 4.72 -0.08 11.40
C ARG A 27 4.82 0.30 9.93
N LEU A 28 3.73 0.72 9.30
CA LEU A 28 3.74 1.18 7.92
C LEU A 28 4.63 2.42 7.77
N ARG A 29 4.54 3.39 8.68
CA ARG A 29 5.41 4.57 8.67
C ARG A 29 6.89 4.20 8.85
N GLU A 30 7.22 3.27 9.73
CA GLU A 30 8.59 2.78 9.95
C GLU A 30 9.21 2.18 8.67
N VAL A 31 8.39 1.50 7.86
CA VAL A 31 8.83 0.92 6.57
C VAL A 31 8.87 1.97 5.46
N GLY A 32 8.33 3.17 5.66
CA GLY A 32 8.32 4.25 4.67
C GLY A 32 6.99 4.40 3.91
N MET A 33 5.97 3.61 4.27
CA MET A 33 4.58 3.79 3.82
C MET A 33 3.96 4.97 4.56
N ILE A 34 4.05 6.16 3.96
CA ILE A 34 3.57 7.43 4.53
C ILE A 34 2.64 8.17 3.56
N LYS A 35 1.77 9.02 4.08
CA LYS A 35 0.89 9.89 3.28
C LYS A 35 1.72 10.75 2.32
N GLY A 36 1.25 10.89 1.08
CA GLY A 36 1.90 11.66 0.02
C GLY A 36 2.96 10.88 -0.76
N ARG A 37 3.32 9.66 -0.33
CA ARG A 37 4.27 8.83 -1.07
C ARG A 37 3.62 8.15 -2.27
N ILE A 38 4.36 8.09 -3.37
CA ILE A 38 4.00 7.32 -4.57
C ILE A 38 4.44 5.88 -4.36
N ILE A 39 3.56 4.93 -4.65
CA ILE A 39 3.81 3.50 -4.60
C ILE A 39 3.53 2.87 -5.96
N ASN A 40 4.39 1.95 -6.38
CA ASN A 40 4.21 1.14 -7.58
C ASN A 40 3.78 -0.27 -7.16
N VAL A 41 2.62 -0.71 -7.63
CA VAL A 41 2.06 -2.03 -7.31
C VAL A 41 2.50 -3.02 -8.37
N ILE A 42 3.22 -4.08 -8.00
CA ILE A 42 3.94 -4.92 -8.99
C ILE A 42 3.28 -6.28 -9.17
N SER A 43 2.83 -6.92 -8.08
CA SER A 43 2.18 -8.23 -8.15
C SER A 43 1.33 -8.51 -6.92
N THR A 44 0.17 -9.15 -7.14
CA THR A 44 -0.55 -9.93 -6.14
C THR A 44 -0.06 -11.36 -6.25
N ASN A 45 0.27 -11.99 -5.13
CA ASN A 45 0.24 -13.46 -5.12
C ASN A 45 -1.21 -13.86 -5.46
N GLN A 46 -1.41 -14.69 -6.49
CA GLN A 46 -2.74 -15.13 -6.94
C GLN A 46 -3.56 -15.79 -5.81
N ASN A 47 -2.90 -16.21 -4.73
CA ASN A 47 -3.51 -16.54 -3.45
C ASN A 47 -3.47 -15.35 -2.47
N SER A 48 -4.21 -14.28 -2.77
CA SER A 48 -4.82 -13.24 -1.90
C SER A 48 -4.07 -12.62 -0.70
N ASN A 49 -2.86 -13.05 -0.37
CA ASN A 49 -2.24 -12.88 0.95
C ASN A 49 -1.01 -11.95 0.92
N GLY A 50 -0.76 -11.27 -0.19
CA GLY A 50 0.36 -10.33 -0.26
C GLY A 50 0.35 -9.46 -1.52
N LEU A 51 0.66 -8.19 -1.31
CA LEU A 51 0.94 -7.21 -2.35
C LEU A 51 2.39 -6.77 -2.25
N VAL A 52 3.10 -6.83 -3.38
CA VAL A 52 4.45 -6.28 -3.50
C VAL A 52 4.35 -4.85 -4.02
N VAL A 53 4.93 -3.93 -3.27
CA VAL A 53 4.91 -2.49 -3.51
C VAL A 53 6.31 -1.93 -3.38
N MET A 54 6.68 -1.00 -4.26
CA MET A 54 7.98 -0.32 -4.27
C MET A 54 7.79 1.21 -4.25
N PHE A 55 8.71 1.93 -3.61
CA PHE A 55 8.69 3.39 -3.44
C PHE A 55 10.08 3.96 -3.12
#